data_AF-A0AAW9EB87-F1
#
_entry.id   AF-A0AAW9EB87-F1
#
_cell.length_a   1.000
_cell.length_b   1.000
_cell.length_c   1.000
_cell.angle_alpha   90.00
_cell.angle_beta   90.00
_cell.angle_gamma   90.00
#
_symmetry.space_group_name_H-M   'P 1'
#
loop_
_entity.id
_entity.type
_entity.pdbx_description
1 polymer ?
#
loop_
_entity_poly.entity_id
_entity_poly.type
_entity_poly.pdbx_seq_one_letter_code
_entity_poly.pdbx_strand_id
1 'polypeptide(L)'
;YRVHFAGRSTDFLPDQGNWQWRYWGEGNLLPLKARWDIAGTGSWVDNMVSFETLNTGFDVLTYQHTSMLAPRLTLLTPFRWLRDDKNPLFEGKLKLTSQRIDFPAGGSLDRADFIASVKGQSPFRFNMKGELNAKPNIGPITINTRWDGERLRGQMRWPAQPINAFQSLLPEKLGITLD
;
A
#
# COMPACT_ATOMS: atom_id res chain seq x y z
N TYR A 1 20.03 -4.44 -9.35
CA TYR A 1 18.94 -4.94 -8.49
C TYR A 1 19.09 -6.45 -8.36
N ARG A 2 18.69 -7.06 -7.24
CA ARG A 2 18.66 -8.52 -7.09
C ARG A 2 17.29 -8.94 -6.60
N VAL A 3 16.58 -9.72 -7.41
CA VAL A 3 15.31 -10.35 -7.06
C VAL A 3 15.51 -11.84 -7.12
N HIS A 4 15.17 -12.51 -6.03
CA HIS A 4 15.16 -13.95 -5.93
C HIS A 4 13.72 -14.44 -5.91
N PHE A 5 13.51 -15.55 -6.59
CA PHE A 5 12.25 -16.26 -6.63
C PHE A 5 12.56 -17.74 -6.49
N ALA A 6 11.96 -18.38 -5.49
CA ALA A 6 12.10 -19.81 -5.27
C ALA A 6 10.71 -20.40 -5.02
N GLY A 7 10.41 -21.52 -5.65
CA GLY A 7 9.12 -22.17 -5.48
C GLY A 7 9.17 -23.67 -5.73
N ARG A 8 8.12 -24.35 -5.32
CA ARG A 8 7.90 -25.78 -5.54
C ARG A 8 6.52 -25.96 -6.17
N SER A 9 6.46 -26.71 -7.26
CA SER A 9 5.22 -27.08 -7.93
C SER A 9 4.96 -28.58 -7.82
N THR A 10 3.69 -28.95 -7.75
CA THR A 10 3.19 -30.32 -7.89
C THR A 10 2.03 -30.30 -8.88
N ASP A 11 2.05 -31.21 -9.86
CA ASP A 11 0.99 -31.39 -10.86
C ASP A 11 0.61 -30.12 -11.64
N PHE A 12 1.60 -29.35 -12.10
CA PHE A 12 1.37 -28.05 -12.74
C PHE A 12 0.80 -28.18 -14.16
N LEU A 13 -0.48 -27.86 -14.30
CA LEU A 13 -1.17 -27.56 -15.55
C LEU A 13 -1.75 -26.13 -15.45
N PRO A 14 -2.01 -25.43 -16.57
CA PRO A 14 -2.76 -24.18 -16.54
C PRO A 14 -4.13 -24.46 -15.90
N ASP A 15 -4.31 -24.02 -14.66
CA ASP A 15 -5.53 -24.14 -13.84
C ASP A 15 -5.75 -25.47 -13.09
N GLN A 16 -4.79 -26.39 -13.09
CA GLN A 16 -4.77 -27.52 -12.15
C GLN A 16 -3.40 -27.62 -11.49
N GLY A 17 -3.38 -27.80 -10.17
CA GLY A 17 -2.15 -28.04 -9.43
C GLY A 17 -1.84 -26.99 -8.38
N ASN A 18 -0.76 -27.26 -7.65
CA ASN A 18 -0.34 -26.46 -6.49
C ASN A 18 1.08 -25.97 -6.71
N TRP A 19 1.25 -24.66 -6.68
CA TRP A 19 2.53 -24.00 -6.73
C TRP A 19 2.67 -23.06 -5.55
N GLN A 20 3.70 -23.26 -4.75
CA GLN A 20 4.05 -22.37 -3.64
C GLN A 20 5.36 -21.68 -3.95
N TRP A 21 5.46 -20.40 -3.63
CA TRP A 21 6.68 -19.64 -3.84
C TRP A 21 6.97 -18.67 -2.71
N ARG A 22 8.25 -18.30 -2.66
CA ARG A 22 8.80 -17.22 -1.87
C ARG A 22 9.57 -16.30 -2.79
N TYR A 23 9.43 -15.00 -2.57
CA TYR A 23 10.21 -13.98 -3.26
C TYR A 23 10.89 -13.09 -2.23
N TRP A 24 12.08 -12.61 -2.57
CA TRP A 24 12.78 -11.60 -1.79
C TRP A 24 13.80 -10.87 -2.65
N GLY A 25 14.18 -9.67 -2.25
CA GLY A 25 15.16 -8.91 -2.99
C GLY A 25 15.29 -7.50 -2.51
N GLU A 26 16.26 -6.81 -3.09
CA GLU A 26 16.53 -5.42 -2.82
C GLU A 26 17.22 -4.77 -4.02
N GLY A 27 17.19 -3.44 -4.05
CA GLY A 27 17.90 -2.68 -5.05
C GLY A 27 17.71 -1.19 -4.93
N ASN A 28 18.18 -0.50 -5.96
CA ASN A 28 18.02 0.94 -6.13
C ASN A 28 17.06 1.18 -7.30
N LEU A 29 16.08 2.05 -7.12
CA LEU A 29 15.15 2.52 -8.13
C LEU A 29 15.57 3.92 -8.54
N LEU A 30 16.51 4.00 -9.49
CA LEU A 30 17.15 5.25 -9.90
C LEU A 30 16.17 6.38 -10.28
N PRO A 31 15.04 6.12 -10.98
CA PRO A 31 14.06 7.18 -11.29
C PRO A 31 13.48 7.86 -10.05
N LEU A 32 13.34 7.12 -8.93
CA LEU A 32 12.84 7.64 -7.66
C LEU A 32 13.96 7.97 -6.67
N LYS A 33 15.23 7.73 -7.05
CA LYS A 33 16.41 7.82 -6.18
C LYS A 33 16.20 7.13 -4.82
N ALA A 34 15.51 5.99 -4.85
CA ALA A 34 15.09 5.28 -3.66
C ALA A 34 15.69 3.88 -3.61
N ARG A 35 16.12 3.43 -2.44
CA ARG A 35 16.39 2.03 -2.17
C ARG A 35 15.08 1.32 -1.88
N TRP A 36 14.93 0.10 -2.35
CA TRP A 36 13.77 -0.74 -2.05
C TRP A 36 14.21 -2.12 -1.61
N ASP A 37 13.35 -2.74 -0.80
CA ASP A 37 13.42 -4.16 -0.51
C ASP A 37 12.01 -4.78 -0.55
N ILE A 38 11.98 -6.08 -0.79
CA ILE A 38 10.77 -6.87 -0.87
C ILE A 38 11.02 -8.25 -0.29
N ALA A 39 10.01 -8.79 0.37
CA ALA A 39 9.93 -10.19 0.73
C ALA A 39 8.46 -10.62 0.79
N GLY A 40 8.20 -11.89 0.52
CA GLY A 40 6.88 -12.44 0.69
C GLY A 40 6.75 -13.87 0.19
N THR A 41 5.55 -14.38 0.31
CA THR A 41 5.17 -15.72 -0.09
C THR A 41 3.84 -15.69 -0.83
N GLY A 42 3.65 -16.65 -1.71
CA GLY A 42 2.39 -16.81 -2.42
C GLY A 42 2.15 -18.24 -2.81
N SER A 43 0.94 -18.47 -3.27
CA SER A 43 0.48 -19.76 -3.74
C SER A 43 -0.42 -19.60 -4.97
N TRP A 44 -0.40 -20.61 -5.83
CA TRP A 44 -1.34 -20.78 -6.91
C TRP A 44 -1.87 -22.19 -6.74
N VAL A 45 -3.15 -22.28 -6.40
CA VAL A 45 -3.86 -23.55 -6.24
C VAL A 45 -5.05 -23.52 -7.19
N ASP A 46 -4.99 -24.37 -8.22
CA ASP A 46 -6.02 -24.47 -9.27
C ASP A 46 -6.33 -23.10 -9.91
N ASN A 47 -7.50 -22.53 -9.62
CA ASN A 47 -7.93 -21.23 -10.13
C ASN A 47 -7.64 -20.05 -9.18
N MET A 48 -7.07 -20.28 -8.00
CA MET A 48 -6.79 -19.24 -7.01
C MET A 48 -5.31 -18.86 -6.97
N VAL A 49 -5.02 -17.58 -7.20
CA VAL A 49 -3.70 -16.99 -6.98
C VAL A 49 -3.72 -16.18 -5.68
N SER A 50 -2.83 -16.47 -4.75
CA SER A 50 -2.75 -15.83 -3.45
C SER A 50 -1.36 -15.25 -3.17
N PHE A 51 -1.30 -14.03 -2.66
CA PHE A 51 -0.13 -13.48 -1.98
C PHE A 51 -0.40 -13.58 -0.49
N GLU A 52 0.25 -14.55 0.17
CA GLU A 52 0.02 -14.86 1.59
C GLU A 52 0.69 -13.83 2.50
N THR A 53 1.90 -13.43 2.14
CA THR A 53 2.66 -12.40 2.86
C THR A 53 3.29 -11.44 1.87
N LEU A 54 3.31 -10.15 2.22
CA LEU A 54 4.10 -9.12 1.57
C LEU A 54 4.74 -8.28 2.65
N ASN A 55 5.99 -7.96 2.45
CA ASN A 55 6.71 -6.96 3.20
C ASN A 55 7.63 -6.24 2.22
N THR A 56 7.27 -5.02 1.84
CA THR A 56 8.08 -4.20 0.93
C THR A 56 8.18 -2.78 1.44
N GLY A 57 9.27 -2.10 1.12
CA GLY A 57 9.42 -0.71 1.48
C GLY A 57 10.46 0.01 0.68
N PHE A 58 10.51 1.32 0.92
CA PHE A 58 11.54 2.21 0.40
C PHE A 58 12.24 2.91 1.56
N ASP A 59 13.46 3.40 1.35
CA ASP A 59 14.08 4.37 2.27
C ASP A 59 13.40 5.74 2.17
N VAL A 60 13.04 6.15 0.96
CA VAL A 60 12.22 7.32 0.65
C VAL A 60 11.34 7.04 -0.56
N LEU A 61 10.12 7.56 -0.56
CA LEU A 61 9.26 7.56 -1.74
C LEU A 61 8.79 8.98 -2.02
N THR A 62 9.33 9.59 -3.08
CA THR A 62 8.88 10.91 -3.53
C THR A 62 7.97 10.75 -4.74
N TYR A 63 6.75 11.28 -4.61
CA TYR A 63 5.81 11.39 -5.72
C TYR A 63 5.37 12.83 -5.86
N GLN A 64 5.53 13.38 -7.07
CA GLN A 64 5.42 14.81 -7.31
C GLN A 64 6.37 15.58 -6.37
N HIS A 65 5.81 16.23 -5.35
CA HIS A 65 6.55 17.01 -4.38
C HIS A 65 6.25 16.57 -2.92
N THR A 66 5.56 15.44 -2.75
CA THR A 66 5.30 14.83 -1.44
C THR A 66 6.28 13.68 -1.24
N SER A 67 6.94 13.65 -0.08
CA SER A 67 7.95 12.63 0.25
C SER A 67 7.51 11.82 1.46
N MET A 68 7.52 10.50 1.35
CA MET A 68 7.31 9.59 2.46
C MET A 68 8.66 9.02 2.90
N LEU A 69 8.99 9.16 4.18
CA LEU A 69 10.19 8.59 4.77
C LEU A 69 9.94 7.16 5.22
N ALA A 70 10.85 6.26 4.84
CA ALA A 70 10.85 4.85 5.17
C ALA A 70 9.47 4.15 5.04
N PRO A 71 8.73 4.33 3.93
CA PRO A 71 7.42 3.73 3.79
C PRO A 71 7.52 2.21 3.71
N ARG A 72 6.61 1.52 4.40
CA ARG A 72 6.51 0.05 4.46
C ARG A 72 5.10 -0.41 4.17
N LEU A 73 4.95 -1.24 3.15
CA LEU A 73 3.71 -1.88 2.76
C LEU A 73 3.72 -3.35 3.20
N THR A 74 2.71 -3.74 3.97
CA THR A 74 2.49 -5.12 4.41
C THR A 74 1.07 -5.58 4.15
N LEU A 75 0.86 -6.90 4.14
CA LEU A 75 -0.49 -7.48 4.16
C LEU A 75 -0.97 -7.67 5.59
N LEU A 76 -2.20 -7.26 5.84
CA LEU A 76 -2.95 -7.62 7.05
C LEU A 76 -3.79 -8.88 6.82
N THR A 77 -4.23 -9.11 5.58
CA THR A 77 -4.79 -10.38 5.13
C THR A 77 -4.22 -10.71 3.75
N PRO A 78 -4.12 -12.00 3.38
CA PRO A 78 -3.69 -12.38 2.04
C PRO A 78 -4.48 -11.67 0.96
N PHE A 79 -3.81 -11.33 -0.14
CA PHE A 79 -4.49 -10.98 -1.38
C PHE A 79 -4.84 -12.26 -2.10
N ARG A 80 -6.12 -12.49 -2.39
CA ARG A 80 -6.59 -13.67 -3.12
C ARG A 80 -7.29 -13.25 -4.39
N TRP A 81 -6.95 -13.89 -5.48
CA TRP A 81 -7.58 -13.74 -6.77
C TRP A 81 -8.11 -15.09 -7.23
N LEU A 82 -9.43 -15.26 -7.12
CA LEU A 82 -10.15 -16.37 -7.73
C LEU A 82 -10.40 -16.04 -9.20
N ARG A 83 -9.72 -16.77 -10.09
CA ARG A 83 -9.84 -16.66 -11.55
C ARG A 83 -11.01 -17.53 -12.01
N ASP A 84 -12.22 -17.07 -11.74
CA ASP A 84 -13.46 -17.71 -12.19
C ASP A 84 -14.25 -16.78 -13.11
N ASP A 85 -14.76 -17.30 -14.22
CA ASP A 85 -15.47 -16.50 -15.22
C ASP A 85 -16.84 -16.02 -14.74
N LYS A 86 -17.51 -16.79 -13.88
CA LYS A 86 -18.88 -16.50 -13.40
C LYS A 86 -18.86 -15.69 -12.11
N ASN A 87 -17.99 -16.05 -11.17
CA ASN A 87 -17.89 -15.48 -9.84
C ASN A 87 -16.43 -15.09 -9.51
N PRO A 88 -15.83 -14.16 -10.27
CA PRO A 88 -14.47 -13.71 -9.99
C PRO A 88 -14.43 -12.98 -8.64
N LEU A 89 -13.38 -13.22 -7.87
CA LEU A 89 -13.15 -12.56 -6.59
C LEU A 89 -11.71 -12.07 -6.52
N PHE A 90 -11.54 -10.81 -6.15
CA PHE A 90 -10.26 -10.28 -5.73
C PHE A 90 -10.43 -9.55 -4.41
N GLU A 91 -9.71 -9.96 -3.38
CA GLU A 91 -9.80 -9.34 -2.07
C GLU A 91 -8.50 -9.40 -1.29
N GLY A 92 -8.34 -8.49 -0.34
CA GLY A 92 -7.21 -8.45 0.57
C GLY A 92 -7.25 -7.23 1.48
N LYS A 93 -6.33 -7.16 2.43
CA LYS A 93 -6.19 -6.02 3.34
C LYS A 93 -4.71 -5.70 3.49
N LEU A 94 -4.37 -4.44 3.33
CA LEU A 94 -2.99 -3.95 3.40
C LEU A 94 -2.84 -2.87 4.47
N LYS A 95 -1.59 -2.67 4.89
CA LYS A 95 -1.16 -1.55 5.71
C LYS A 95 0.06 -0.90 5.06
N LEU A 96 0.00 0.40 4.86
CA LEU A 96 1.13 1.24 4.51
C LEU A 96 1.48 2.12 5.71
N THR A 97 2.68 1.98 6.24
CA THR A 97 3.20 2.85 7.32
C THR A 97 4.31 3.71 6.75
N SER A 98 4.35 4.99 7.10
CA SER A 98 5.51 5.85 6.89
C SER A 98 5.91 6.50 8.21
N GLN A 99 7.21 6.75 8.39
CA GLN A 99 7.71 7.43 9.58
C GLN A 99 7.38 8.92 9.58
N ARG A 100 7.29 9.51 8.39
CA ARG A 100 7.00 10.93 8.17
C ARG A 100 6.60 11.15 6.72
N ILE A 101 5.63 12.03 6.49
CA ILE A 101 5.21 12.48 5.16
C ILE A 101 5.43 13.99 5.10
N ASP A 102 6.32 14.45 4.23
CA ASP A 102 6.60 15.86 4.02
C ASP A 102 5.82 16.39 2.81
N PHE A 103 5.16 17.54 2.99
CA PHE A 103 4.37 18.21 1.96
C PHE A 103 5.12 19.39 1.33
N PRO A 104 4.78 19.77 0.09
CA PRO A 104 5.51 20.79 -0.66
C PRO A 104 5.47 22.18 -0.01
N ALA A 105 4.38 22.47 0.72
CA ALA A 105 4.17 23.76 1.37
C ALA A 105 5.02 23.94 2.65
N GLY A 106 5.72 22.88 3.11
CA GLY A 106 6.56 22.91 4.31
C GLY A 106 5.92 22.33 5.58
N GLY A 107 4.72 21.77 5.47
CA GLY A 107 4.10 20.98 6.54
C GLY A 107 4.44 19.49 6.45
N SER A 108 4.17 18.75 7.52
CA SER A 108 4.41 17.31 7.57
C SER A 108 3.33 16.57 8.37
N LEU A 109 3.14 15.30 8.04
CA LEU A 109 2.61 14.30 8.96
C LEU A 109 3.79 13.57 9.57
N ASP A 110 3.78 13.36 10.88
CA ASP A 110 4.70 12.39 11.48
C ASP A 110 4.23 10.96 11.13
N ARG A 111 4.52 9.98 11.99
CA ARG A 111 4.17 8.58 11.74
C ARG A 111 2.72 8.44 11.27
N ALA A 112 2.56 7.95 10.05
CA ALA A 112 1.28 7.81 9.37
C ALA A 112 1.04 6.34 9.01
N ASP A 113 -0.16 5.86 9.34
CA ASP A 113 -0.63 4.52 9.02
C ASP A 113 -1.87 4.63 8.11
N PHE A 114 -1.77 4.07 6.91
CA PHE A 114 -2.89 3.86 6.00
C PHE A 114 -3.25 2.37 5.99
N ILE A 115 -4.48 2.05 6.40
CA ILE A 115 -5.00 0.69 6.38
C ILE A 115 -6.15 0.62 5.39
N ALA A 116 -6.10 -0.34 4.47
CA ALA A 116 -7.10 -0.45 3.43
C ALA A 116 -7.50 -1.88 3.14
N SER A 117 -8.79 -2.07 2.88
CA SER A 117 -9.37 -3.28 2.31
C SER A 117 -9.58 -3.08 0.82
N VAL A 118 -9.25 -4.10 0.05
CA VAL A 118 -9.46 -4.17 -1.39
C VAL A 118 -10.51 -5.24 -1.68
N LYS A 119 -11.44 -4.92 -2.58
CA LYS A 119 -12.45 -5.86 -3.07
C LYS A 119 -12.80 -5.58 -4.53
N GLY A 120 -12.81 -6.61 -5.36
CA GLY A 120 -13.03 -6.50 -6.79
C GLY A 120 -13.18 -7.85 -7.48
N GLN A 121 -12.96 -7.84 -8.78
CA GLN A 121 -13.00 -9.04 -9.63
C GLN A 121 -11.58 -9.53 -9.97
N SER A 122 -10.61 -8.63 -10.02
CA SER A 122 -9.22 -8.96 -10.34
C SER A 122 -8.27 -7.87 -9.83
N PRO A 123 -6.95 -8.11 -9.85
CA PRO A 123 -5.93 -7.08 -9.60
C PRO A 123 -6.03 -5.87 -10.53
N PHE A 124 -6.74 -5.99 -11.64
CA PHE A 124 -6.95 -4.93 -12.63
C PHE A 124 -8.27 -4.20 -12.45
N ARG A 125 -9.21 -4.72 -11.65
CA ARG A 125 -10.52 -4.09 -11.41
C ARG A 125 -10.97 -4.30 -9.97
N PHE A 126 -10.77 -3.28 -9.13
CA PHE A 126 -11.12 -3.34 -7.71
C PHE A 126 -11.50 -1.98 -7.13
N ASN A 127 -12.21 -2.03 -6.01
CA ASN A 127 -12.40 -0.88 -5.12
C ASN A 127 -11.50 -1.04 -3.91
N MET A 128 -10.96 0.05 -3.42
CA MET A 128 -10.20 0.11 -2.19
C MET A 128 -10.88 1.07 -1.23
N LYS A 129 -11.07 0.65 0.01
CA LYS A 129 -11.57 1.47 1.09
C LYS A 129 -10.58 1.43 2.23
N GLY A 130 -10.14 2.59 2.70
CA GLY A 130 -9.17 2.66 3.76
C GLY A 130 -9.25 3.93 4.56
N GLU A 131 -8.44 3.96 5.60
CA GLU A 131 -8.33 5.08 6.53
C GLU A 131 -6.86 5.40 6.76
N LEU A 132 -6.54 6.69 6.72
CA LEU A 132 -5.23 7.21 7.07
C LEU A 132 -5.31 7.92 8.43
N ASN A 133 -4.43 7.52 9.33
CA ASN A 133 -4.24 8.14 10.64
C ASN A 133 -2.77 8.56 10.75
N ALA A 134 -2.52 9.73 11.34
CA ALA A 134 -1.16 10.20 11.57
C ALA A 134 -1.02 10.89 12.93
N LYS A 135 0.18 10.85 13.48
CA LYS A 135 0.51 11.61 14.68
C LYS A 135 0.47 13.13 14.41
N PRO A 136 0.10 13.96 15.41
CA PRO A 136 -0.29 13.57 16.76
C PRO A 136 -1.71 12.97 16.84
N ASN A 137 -2.70 13.51 16.14
CA ASN A 137 -4.10 13.02 16.13
C ASN A 137 -4.83 13.36 14.81
N ILE A 138 -4.12 13.30 13.68
CA ILE A 138 -4.70 13.54 12.35
C ILE A 138 -5.46 12.28 11.89
N GLY A 139 -6.70 12.47 11.45
CA GLY A 139 -7.57 11.39 10.98
C GLY A 139 -8.55 10.82 12.03
N PRO A 140 -9.34 9.80 11.67
CA PRO A 140 -9.19 9.00 10.45
C PRO A 140 -9.64 9.76 9.20
N ILE A 141 -8.76 9.87 8.22
CA ILE A 141 -9.09 10.38 6.89
C ILE A 141 -9.57 9.20 6.06
N THR A 142 -10.85 9.19 5.70
CA THR A 142 -11.44 8.10 4.91
C THR A 142 -11.05 8.25 3.45
N ILE A 143 -10.58 7.18 2.83
CA ILE A 143 -10.20 7.12 1.42
C ILE A 143 -10.99 6.02 0.74
N ASN A 144 -11.70 6.36 -0.33
CA ASN A 144 -12.42 5.41 -1.16
C ASN A 144 -11.96 5.58 -2.60
N THR A 145 -11.40 4.54 -3.19
CA THR A 145 -10.93 4.55 -4.57
C THR A 145 -11.44 3.35 -5.36
N ARG A 146 -11.35 3.48 -6.67
CA ARG A 146 -11.61 2.47 -7.68
C ARG A 146 -10.44 2.46 -8.65
N TRP A 147 -9.92 1.27 -8.89
CA TRP A 147 -8.97 0.96 -9.94
C TRP A 147 -9.72 0.24 -11.06
N ASP A 148 -9.60 0.75 -12.29
CA ASP A 148 -10.26 0.20 -13.48
C ASP A 148 -9.30 -0.50 -14.45
N GLY A 149 -8.00 -0.55 -14.13
CA GLY A 149 -6.95 -1.13 -14.96
C GLY A 149 -6.08 -0.08 -15.64
N GLU A 150 -6.52 1.17 -15.66
CA GLU A 150 -5.81 2.30 -16.26
C GLU A 150 -5.58 3.43 -15.27
N ARG A 151 -6.59 3.74 -14.45
CA ARG A 151 -6.59 4.90 -13.55
C ARG A 151 -7.11 4.53 -12.17
N LEU A 152 -6.43 5.06 -11.16
CA LEU A 152 -6.91 5.05 -9.79
C LEU A 152 -7.71 6.35 -9.57
N ARG A 153 -9.02 6.21 -9.37
CA ARG A 153 -9.93 7.34 -9.12
C ARG A 153 -10.55 7.18 -7.75
N GLY A 154 -10.88 8.28 -7.08
CA GLY A 154 -11.52 8.19 -5.79
C GLY A 154 -11.69 9.52 -5.11
N GLN A 155 -12.11 9.42 -3.87
CA GLN A 155 -12.31 10.56 -3.00
C GLN A 155 -11.66 10.30 -1.64
N MET A 156 -11.22 11.40 -1.05
CA MET A 156 -10.71 11.45 0.30
C MET A 156 -11.61 12.38 1.10
N ARG A 157 -12.00 11.97 2.29
CA ARG A 157 -12.80 12.77 3.21
C ARG A 157 -12.03 12.95 4.51
N TRP A 158 -11.61 14.18 4.75
CA TRP A 158 -11.03 14.60 6.01
C TRP A 158 -12.16 15.11 6.92
N PRO A 159 -12.42 14.48 8.07
CA PRO A 159 -13.46 14.96 9.00
C PRO A 159 -13.05 16.26 9.69
N ALA A 160 -14.00 16.98 10.28
CA ALA A 160 -13.67 18.08 11.18
C ALA A 160 -12.86 17.54 12.38
N GLN A 161 -11.80 18.27 12.76
CA GLN A 161 -10.93 17.93 13.87
C GLN A 161 -10.58 19.19 14.69
N PRO A 162 -10.14 19.03 15.95
CA PRO A 162 -9.57 20.13 16.72
C PRO A 162 -8.44 20.83 15.95
N ILE A 163 -8.35 22.15 16.10
CA ILE A 163 -7.42 22.96 15.31
C ILE A 163 -5.94 22.58 15.55
N ASN A 164 -5.61 22.22 16.79
CA ASN A 164 -4.27 21.78 17.19
C ASN A 164 -3.79 20.50 16.45
N ALA A 165 -4.69 19.68 15.92
CA ALA A 165 -4.32 18.51 15.12
C ALA A 165 -3.58 18.90 13.83
N PHE A 166 -3.80 20.13 13.33
CA PHE A 166 -3.20 20.63 12.09
C PHE A 166 -1.86 21.36 12.31
N GLN A 167 -1.36 21.45 13.55
CA GLN A 167 -0.14 22.19 13.86
C GLN A 167 1.04 21.75 12.98
N SER A 168 1.20 20.44 12.76
CA SER A 168 2.31 19.89 11.98
C SER A 168 2.21 20.20 10.49
N LEU A 169 1.03 20.61 9.98
CA LEU A 169 0.83 20.97 8.58
C LEU A 169 1.24 22.42 8.28
N LEU A 170 1.49 23.23 9.32
CA LEU A 170 1.99 24.59 9.18
C LEU A 170 3.53 24.57 9.13
N PRO A 171 4.17 25.30 8.20
CA PRO A 171 5.61 25.48 8.22
C PRO A 171 6.06 26.18 9.50
N GLU A 172 7.04 25.61 10.21
CA GLU A 172 7.56 26.16 11.47
C GLU A 172 8.00 27.63 11.35
N LYS A 173 8.56 28.00 10.19
CA LYS A 173 9.00 29.38 9.88
C LYS A 173 7.90 30.44 9.95
N LEU A 174 6.62 30.05 9.94
CA LEU A 174 5.52 30.98 10.11
C LEU A 174 5.34 31.43 11.57
N GLY A 175 5.87 30.68 12.54
CA GLY A 175 5.73 31.01 13.97
C GLY A 175 4.28 30.99 14.47
N ILE A 176 3.40 30.25 13.80
CA ILE A 176 1.98 30.14 14.17
C ILE A 176 1.77 28.92 15.07
N THR A 177 1.10 29.15 16.20
CA THR A 177 0.66 28.11 17.13
C THR A 177 -0.87 27.98 17.07
N LEU A 178 -1.36 26.75 17.00
CA LEU A 178 -2.77 26.38 16.99
C LEU A 178 -3.12 25.76 18.35
N ASP A 179 -3.93 26.47 19.14
CA ASP A 179 -4.38 26.07 20.48
C ASP A 179 -5.89 25.74 20.51
#